data_AF-A0A2J8VJS8-F1
#
_entry.id   AF-A0A2J8VJS8-F1
#
_cell.length_a   1.000
_cell.length_b   1.000
_cell.length_c   1.000
_cell.angle_alpha   90.00
_cell.angle_beta   90.00
_cell.angle_gamma   90.00
#
_symmetry.space_group_name_H-M   'P 1'
#
loop_
_entity.id
_entity.type
_entity.pdbx_description
1 polymer ?
#
loop_
_entity_poly.entity_id
_entity_poly.type
_entity_poly.pdbx_seq_one_letter_code
_entity_poly.pdbx_strand_id
1 'polypeptide(L)'
;EADEGCKKPLERLLNIWQERSVYGGEFIQQLKLSMEDSKSPPPKATEEKKSLKRTFQQIQEEEDDDYPGSYSPQDPSAGPLLTEELIKALQDLENAASGDATVRQKIASLPQEVQDVSLLEKITDKEAAERLSKTVDEACLLLAEYNGRLAAELEDRRQLARMLVEYTQNQKDVLSEKEKKLEGVMIDFGL
;
A
#
# COMPACT_ATOMS: atom_id res chain seq x y z
N GLU A 1 6.66 29.63 -19.84
CA GLU A 1 7.05 29.40 -18.43
C GLU A 1 6.36 28.22 -17.74
N ALA A 2 5.28 27.62 -18.28
CA ALA A 2 4.58 26.51 -17.60
C ALA A 2 5.24 25.12 -17.73
N ASP A 3 6.26 24.96 -18.57
CA ASP A 3 6.81 23.64 -18.95
C ASP A 3 8.01 23.17 -18.10
N GLU A 4 8.73 24.12 -17.50
CA GLU A 4 10.02 23.85 -16.85
C GLU A 4 9.88 23.20 -15.46
N GLY A 5 8.69 23.35 -14.84
CA GLY A 5 8.36 22.72 -13.56
C GLY A 5 8.10 21.21 -13.66
N CYS A 6 7.68 20.71 -14.82
CA CYS A 6 7.35 19.29 -15.02
C CYS A 6 8.54 18.45 -15.49
N LYS A 7 9.59 19.07 -16.06
CA LYS A 7 10.74 18.34 -16.60
C LYS A 7 11.59 17.67 -15.51
N LYS A 8 11.92 18.38 -14.43
CA LYS A 8 12.79 17.86 -13.34
C LYS A 8 12.16 16.69 -12.57
N PRO A 9 10.87 16.72 -12.19
CA PRO A 9 10.23 15.57 -11.55
C PRO A 9 10.19 14.34 -12.47
N LEU A 10 9.91 14.54 -13.75
CA LEU A 10 9.81 13.47 -14.73
C LEU A 10 11.19 12.83 -15.02
N GLU A 11 12.24 13.65 -15.13
CA GLU A 11 13.62 13.16 -15.27
C GLU A 11 14.07 12.33 -14.06
N ARG A 12 13.71 12.78 -12.84
CA ARG A 12 13.96 12.02 -11.61
C ARG A 12 13.25 10.66 -11.62
N LEU A 13 12.01 10.61 -12.10
CA LEU A 13 11.21 9.39 -12.19
C LEU A 13 11.81 8.38 -13.19
N LEU A 14 12.26 8.87 -14.36
CA LEU A 14 12.95 8.06 -15.36
C LEU A 14 14.27 7.48 -14.83
N ASN A 15 15.01 8.23 -14.01
CA ASN A 15 16.23 7.74 -13.38
C ASN A 15 15.95 6.62 -12.36
N ILE A 16 14.90 6.77 -11.53
CA ILE A 16 14.49 5.72 -10.57
C ILE A 16 14.10 4.44 -11.31
N TRP A 17 13.35 4.56 -12.41
CA TRP A 17 12.97 3.42 -13.24
C TRP A 17 14.17 2.71 -13.86
N GLN A 18 15.21 3.47 -14.22
CA GLN A 18 16.45 2.94 -14.76
C GLN A 18 17.29 2.22 -13.69
N GLU A 19 17.45 2.82 -12.50
CA GLU A 19 18.16 2.22 -11.36
C GLU A 19 17.53 0.91 -10.89
N ARG A 20 16.19 0.83 -10.92
CA ARG A 20 15.43 -0.34 -10.48
C ARG A 20 15.14 -1.34 -11.59
N SER A 21 15.64 -1.09 -12.81
CA SER A 21 15.39 -1.92 -13.99
C SER A 21 13.89 -2.20 -14.24
N VAL A 22 13.02 -1.22 -13.96
CA VAL A 22 11.55 -1.35 -14.14
C VAL A 22 11.20 -1.45 -15.62
N TYR A 23 11.94 -0.72 -16.45
CA TYR A 23 11.88 -0.77 -17.91
C TYR A 23 13.28 -0.94 -18.50
N GLY A 24 13.36 -1.46 -19.72
CA GLY A 24 14.62 -1.58 -20.45
C GLY A 24 15.28 -0.22 -20.68
N GLY A 25 16.61 -0.15 -20.57
CA GLY A 25 17.37 1.10 -20.70
C GLY A 25 17.14 1.84 -22.01
N GLU A 26 16.94 1.13 -23.12
CA GLU A 26 16.63 1.69 -24.44
C GLU A 26 15.29 2.44 -24.46
N PHE A 27 14.27 1.89 -23.80
CA PHE A 27 12.95 2.51 -23.71
C PHE A 27 13.00 3.80 -22.86
N ILE A 28 13.74 3.77 -21.76
CA ILE A 28 13.93 4.95 -20.90
C ILE A 28 14.70 6.06 -21.66
N GLN A 29 15.69 5.70 -22.48
CA GLN A 29 16.42 6.66 -23.32
C GLN A 29 15.52 7.30 -24.38
N GLN A 30 14.63 6.53 -25.02
CA GLN A 30 13.67 7.05 -25.99
C GLN A 30 12.72 8.07 -25.37
N LEU A 31 12.27 7.84 -24.13
CA LEU A 31 11.44 8.78 -23.37
C LEU A 31 12.20 10.07 -23.02
N LYS A 32 13.48 9.96 -22.61
CA LYS A 32 14.33 11.13 -22.33
C LYS A 32 14.52 12.01 -23.58
N LEU A 33 14.80 11.40 -24.75
CA LEU A 33 14.95 12.11 -26.03
C LEU A 33 13.66 12.84 -26.44
N SER A 34 12.50 12.19 -26.28
CA SER A 34 11.20 12.79 -26.59
C SER A 34 10.88 14.02 -25.72
N MET A 35 11.49 14.14 -24.54
CA MET A 35 11.36 15.31 -23.66
C MET A 35 12.31 16.46 -24.04
N GLU A 36 13.41 16.17 -24.73
CA GLU A 36 14.39 17.17 -25.17
C GLU A 36 13.95 17.87 -26.47
N ASP A 37 13.23 17.16 -27.34
CA ASP A 37 12.85 17.61 -28.69
C ASP A 37 11.63 18.56 -28.75
N SER A 38 11.08 18.98 -27.60
CA SER A 38 10.04 20.01 -27.51
C SER A 38 10.59 21.44 -27.74
N LYS A 39 11.17 21.69 -28.93
CA LYS A 39 11.36 23.04 -29.49
C LYS A 39 10.99 23.06 -30.96
N SER A 40 9.71 23.26 -31.26
CA SER A 40 9.19 23.68 -32.58
C SER A 40 7.79 24.32 -32.47
N PRO A 41 7.37 25.16 -33.44
CA PRO A 41 6.68 26.43 -33.22
C PRO A 41 5.15 26.33 -32.98
N PRO A 42 4.50 27.39 -32.46
CA PRO A 42 3.12 27.31 -31.99
C PRO A 42 2.09 27.51 -33.13
N PRO A 43 0.94 26.81 -33.12
CA PRO A 43 -0.25 27.28 -33.79
C PRO A 43 -1.02 28.25 -32.87
N LYS A 44 -1.74 29.14 -33.53
CA LYS A 44 -2.24 30.42 -33.04
C LYS A 44 -3.39 30.32 -32.02
N ALA A 45 -3.32 31.28 -31.09
CA ALA A 45 -4.30 31.81 -30.16
C ALA A 45 -5.80 31.64 -30.49
N THR A 46 -6.56 31.33 -29.42
CA THR A 46 -7.71 32.14 -28.99
C THR A 46 -7.78 32.20 -27.46
N GLU A 47 -7.42 33.38 -26.95
CA GLU A 47 -7.78 33.96 -25.64
C GLU A 47 -9.33 34.03 -25.50
N GLU A 48 -10.01 34.02 -24.34
CA GLU A 48 -9.69 34.49 -22.99
C GLU A 48 -10.78 34.03 -21.96
N LYS A 49 -10.37 33.83 -20.69
CA LYS A 49 -11.10 34.07 -19.40
C LYS A 49 -12.38 33.25 -19.09
N LYS A 50 -12.65 32.77 -17.88
CA LYS A 50 -12.29 33.19 -16.52
C LYS A 50 -12.60 32.04 -15.54
N SER A 51 -11.77 31.93 -14.51
CA SER A 51 -11.95 31.23 -13.23
C SER A 51 -13.39 31.05 -12.73
N LEU A 52 -13.79 29.82 -12.39
CA LEU A 52 -14.79 29.49 -11.36
C LEU A 52 -14.52 28.08 -10.81
N LYS A 53 -14.20 28.00 -9.52
CA LYS A 53 -14.14 26.76 -8.73
C LYS A 53 -15.47 26.01 -8.90
N ARG A 54 -15.44 24.76 -9.36
CA ARG A 54 -16.64 23.91 -9.42
C ARG A 54 -16.42 22.62 -8.62
N THR A 55 -17.20 22.55 -7.55
CA THR A 55 -17.56 21.40 -6.73
C THR A 55 -17.84 20.16 -7.58
N PHE A 56 -17.47 19.00 -7.04
CA PHE A 56 -17.76 17.66 -7.56
C PHE A 56 -19.23 17.55 -7.98
N GLN A 57 -19.48 17.51 -9.29
CA GLN A 57 -20.78 17.23 -9.84
C GLN A 57 -20.68 15.92 -10.61
N GLN A 58 -21.45 14.96 -10.10
CA GLN A 58 -21.79 13.64 -10.64
C GLN A 58 -21.65 13.58 -12.16
N ILE A 59 -20.74 12.73 -12.63
CA ILE A 59 -20.53 12.44 -14.05
C ILE A 59 -21.82 11.78 -14.55
N GLN A 60 -22.47 12.40 -15.54
CA GLN A 60 -23.54 11.77 -16.31
C GLN A 60 -22.91 10.72 -17.21
N GLU A 61 -23.36 9.48 -17.05
CA GLU A 61 -23.11 8.37 -17.97
C GLU A 61 -23.82 8.70 -19.28
N GLU A 62 -23.06 9.08 -20.31
CA GLU A 62 -23.52 8.96 -21.70
C GLU A 62 -23.16 7.53 -22.15
N GLU A 63 -24.20 6.71 -22.30
CA GLU A 63 -24.13 5.33 -22.80
C GLU A 63 -23.74 5.34 -24.29
N ASP A 64 -22.44 5.37 -24.59
CA ASP A 64 -21.92 4.91 -25.88
C ASP A 64 -21.72 3.39 -25.80
N ASP A 65 -22.77 2.68 -26.21
CA ASP A 65 -23.04 1.24 -26.10
C ASP A 65 -22.22 0.35 -27.07
N ASP A 66 -20.95 0.67 -27.32
CA ASP A 66 -20.11 -0.15 -28.23
C ASP A 66 -18.61 -0.22 -27.86
N TYR A 67 -18.25 0.12 -26.62
CA TYR A 67 -16.90 -0.11 -26.11
C TYR A 67 -16.90 -1.34 -25.19
N PRO A 68 -16.21 -2.46 -25.54
CA PRO A 68 -16.02 -3.57 -24.60
C PRO A 68 -15.03 -3.14 -23.51
N GLY A 69 -15.51 -2.32 -22.57
CA GLY A 69 -14.78 -1.75 -21.44
C GLY A 69 -14.60 -2.70 -20.26
N SER A 70 -14.83 -4.00 -20.46
CA SER A 70 -14.72 -5.04 -19.41
C SER A 70 -13.55 -5.99 -19.68
N TYR A 71 -12.36 -5.45 -19.92
CA TYR A 71 -11.11 -6.22 -19.83
C TYR A 71 -10.56 -6.31 -18.39
N SER A 72 -11.32 -5.88 -17.38
CA SER A 72 -11.13 -6.37 -16.02
C SER A 72 -11.93 -7.67 -15.88
N PRO A 73 -11.29 -8.81 -15.55
CA PRO A 73 -12.00 -10.07 -15.32
C PRO A 73 -12.91 -9.96 -14.09
N GLN A 74 -14.12 -9.44 -14.24
CA GLN A 74 -15.19 -9.66 -13.27
C GLN A 74 -15.87 -10.98 -13.62
N ASP A 75 -15.29 -12.07 -13.12
CA ASP A 75 -15.98 -13.36 -13.06
C ASP A 75 -16.89 -13.38 -11.81
N PRO A 76 -18.23 -13.52 -11.95
CA PRO A 76 -19.16 -13.42 -10.83
C PRO A 76 -19.13 -14.61 -9.87
N SER A 77 -18.44 -15.73 -10.18
CA SER A 77 -18.72 -16.98 -9.49
C SER A 77 -17.89 -17.24 -8.22
N ALA A 78 -16.76 -16.56 -8.00
CA ALA A 78 -15.92 -16.77 -6.80
C ALA A 78 -14.91 -15.64 -6.47
N GLY A 79 -14.70 -14.67 -7.36
CA GLY A 79 -13.57 -13.73 -7.30
C GLY A 79 -13.78 -12.44 -6.48
N PRO A 80 -14.92 -11.73 -6.55
CA PRO A 80 -15.00 -10.37 -6.02
C PRO A 80 -14.90 -10.29 -4.50
N LEU A 81 -15.69 -11.11 -3.78
CA LEU A 81 -15.77 -11.06 -2.32
C LEU A 81 -14.47 -11.52 -1.64
N LEU A 82 -13.86 -12.60 -2.13
CA LEU A 82 -12.59 -13.13 -1.61
C LEU A 82 -11.44 -12.15 -1.87
N THR A 83 -11.47 -11.42 -3.00
CA THR A 83 -10.49 -10.36 -3.30
C THR A 83 -10.68 -9.16 -2.38
N GLU A 84 -11.91 -8.68 -2.19
CA GLU A 84 -12.21 -7.55 -1.31
C GLU A 84 -11.86 -7.85 0.16
N GLU A 85 -12.20 -9.04 0.65
CA GLU A 85 -11.86 -9.49 2.00
C GLU A 85 -10.33 -9.56 2.20
N LEU A 86 -9.61 -10.08 1.21
CA LEU A 86 -8.14 -10.15 1.26
C LEU A 86 -7.51 -8.75 1.24
N ILE A 87 -8.00 -7.85 0.38
CA ILE A 87 -7.54 -6.45 0.33
C ILE A 87 -7.76 -5.77 1.68
N LYS A 88 -8.95 -5.95 2.27
CA LYS A 88 -9.27 -5.37 3.58
C LYS A 88 -8.32 -5.91 4.66
N ALA A 89 -8.10 -7.23 4.71
CA ALA A 89 -7.19 -7.84 5.67
C ALA A 89 -5.73 -7.34 5.50
N LEU A 90 -5.29 -7.08 4.26
CA LEU A 90 -3.98 -6.48 3.97
C LEU A 90 -3.89 -5.02 4.45
N GLN A 91 -4.94 -4.22 4.24
CA GLN A 91 -5.01 -2.81 4.68
C GLN A 91 -5.06 -2.70 6.20
N ASP A 92 -5.83 -3.55 6.87
CA ASP A 92 -5.94 -3.57 8.33
C ASP A 92 -4.59 -3.92 8.98
N LEU A 93 -3.78 -4.76 8.32
CA LEU A 93 -2.43 -5.12 8.79
C LEU A 93 -1.39 -3.98 8.66
N GLU A 94 -1.62 -2.98 7.80
CA GLU A 94 -0.71 -1.83 7.65
C GLU A 94 -0.66 -0.97 8.92
N ASN A 95 -1.76 -0.93 9.68
CA ASN A 95 -1.89 -0.18 10.94
C ASN A 95 -1.69 -1.05 12.19
N ALA A 96 -1.05 -2.22 12.05
CA ALA A 96 -0.95 -3.18 13.13
C ALA A 96 0.00 -2.74 14.27
N ALA A 97 -0.08 -3.42 15.42
CA ALA A 97 0.66 -3.05 16.63
C ALA A 97 2.19 -3.11 16.46
N SER A 98 2.70 -4.02 15.63
CA SER A 98 4.11 -4.05 15.21
C SER A 98 4.52 -2.87 14.32
N GLY A 99 3.57 -2.08 13.81
CA GLY A 99 3.80 -0.79 13.14
C GLY A 99 3.94 0.37 14.13
N ASP A 100 3.45 0.24 15.36
CA ASP A 100 3.44 1.29 16.40
C ASP A 100 4.84 1.56 16.96
N ALA A 101 5.61 2.38 16.24
CA ALA A 101 6.96 2.76 16.60
C ALA A 101 7.01 3.57 17.92
N THR A 102 5.96 4.32 18.21
CA THR A 102 5.87 5.15 19.42
C THR A 102 5.83 4.29 20.67
N VAL A 103 4.97 3.29 20.70
CA VAL A 103 4.87 2.37 21.85
C VAL A 103 6.13 1.52 21.98
N ARG A 104 6.71 1.04 20.88
CA ARG A 104 8.01 0.33 20.92
C ARG A 104 9.12 1.20 21.49
N GLN A 105 9.21 2.46 21.10
CA GLN A 105 10.21 3.38 21.63
C GLN A 105 10.01 3.60 23.14
N LYS A 106 8.76 3.76 23.59
CA LYS A 106 8.45 3.89 25.03
C LYS A 106 8.89 2.66 25.81
N ILE A 107 8.59 1.47 25.32
CA ILE A 107 9.04 0.20 25.93
C ILE A 107 10.57 0.11 25.96
N ALA A 108 11.25 0.45 24.87
CA ALA A 108 12.71 0.42 24.79
C ALA A 108 13.38 1.47 25.70
N SER A 109 12.68 2.56 26.03
CA SER A 109 13.16 3.60 26.94
C SER A 109 12.84 3.34 28.42
N LEU A 110 12.21 2.19 28.74
CA LEU A 110 11.93 1.84 30.13
C LEU A 110 13.25 1.74 30.93
N PRO A 111 13.29 2.30 32.15
CA PRO A 111 14.49 2.31 32.98
C PRO A 111 14.89 0.88 33.40
N GLN A 112 16.18 0.64 33.66
CA GLN A 112 16.64 -0.70 34.04
C GLN A 112 16.06 -1.14 35.40
N GLU A 113 15.77 -0.18 36.26
CA GLU A 113 15.19 -0.37 37.59
C GLU A 113 13.80 -1.02 37.55
N VAL A 114 13.05 -0.91 36.44
CA VAL A 114 11.74 -1.57 36.30
C VAL A 114 11.82 -3.03 35.83
N GLN A 115 13.01 -3.49 35.41
CA GLN A 115 13.22 -4.83 34.87
C GLN A 115 14.27 -5.65 35.63
N ASP A 116 15.18 -5.01 36.37
CA ASP A 116 16.23 -5.66 37.14
C ASP A 116 16.01 -5.51 38.65
N VAL A 117 15.66 -6.62 39.31
CA VAL A 117 15.41 -6.70 40.75
C VAL A 117 16.65 -6.40 41.59
N SER A 118 17.86 -6.64 41.06
CA SER A 118 19.12 -6.35 41.76
C SER A 118 19.39 -4.86 41.93
N LEU A 119 18.63 -3.99 41.26
CA LEU A 119 18.73 -2.54 41.43
C LEU A 119 17.89 -2.02 42.61
N LEU A 120 16.99 -2.83 43.17
CA LEU A 120 16.13 -2.41 44.29
C LEU A 120 16.93 -2.11 45.56
N GLU A 121 18.06 -2.78 45.78
CA GLU A 121 18.95 -2.54 46.92
C GLU A 121 19.61 -1.14 46.91
N LYS A 122 19.56 -0.43 45.77
CA LYS A 122 20.02 0.97 45.65
C LYS A 122 18.96 2.00 46.07
N ILE A 123 17.71 1.57 46.28
CA ILE A 123 16.62 2.45 46.70
C ILE A 123 16.66 2.58 48.23
N THR A 124 17.13 3.72 48.71
CA THR A 124 17.36 3.96 50.14
C THR A 124 16.28 4.79 50.82
N ASP A 125 15.38 5.41 50.05
CA ASP A 125 14.34 6.29 50.54
C ASP A 125 12.95 5.92 50.01
N LYS A 126 11.94 6.20 50.82
CA LYS A 126 10.53 5.87 50.53
C LYS A 126 10.02 6.60 49.29
N GLU A 127 10.46 7.83 49.04
CA GLU A 127 9.99 8.64 47.92
C GLU A 127 10.52 8.10 46.57
N ALA A 128 11.77 7.65 46.51
CA ALA A 128 12.32 6.94 45.37
C ALA A 128 11.62 5.60 45.14
N ALA A 129 11.31 4.85 46.20
CA ALA A 129 10.55 3.60 46.10
C ALA A 129 9.13 3.84 45.53
N GLU A 130 8.43 4.86 46.00
CA GLU A 130 7.10 5.22 45.50
C GLU A 130 7.13 5.68 44.03
N ARG A 131 8.17 6.43 43.62
CA ARG A 131 8.37 6.80 42.21
C ARG A 131 8.61 5.57 41.33
N LEU A 132 9.51 4.68 41.75
CA LEU A 132 9.78 3.45 41.02
C LEU A 132 8.53 2.57 40.93
N SER A 133 7.76 2.43 42.02
CA SER A 133 6.50 1.67 42.03
C SER A 133 5.54 2.17 40.95
N LYS A 134 5.34 3.49 40.84
CA LYS A 134 4.49 4.06 39.79
C LYS A 134 5.02 3.75 38.39
N THR A 135 6.32 3.88 38.18
CA THR A 135 6.93 3.57 36.88
C THR A 135 6.81 2.08 36.53
N VAL A 136 6.92 1.18 37.51
CA VAL A 136 6.70 -0.27 37.34
C VAL A 136 5.23 -0.55 36.97
N ASP A 137 4.27 0.09 37.64
CA ASP A 137 2.84 -0.07 37.36
C ASP A 137 2.49 0.39 35.94
N GLU A 138 3.00 1.56 35.54
CA GLU A 138 2.85 2.10 34.19
C GLU A 138 3.49 1.19 33.13
N ALA A 139 4.70 0.68 33.40
CA ALA A 139 5.39 -0.25 32.52
C ALA A 139 4.63 -1.57 32.37
N CYS A 140 4.07 -2.11 33.47
CA CYS A 140 3.26 -3.32 33.45
C CYS A 140 2.02 -3.16 32.57
N LEU A 141 1.28 -2.04 32.72
CA LEU A 141 0.11 -1.76 31.90
C LEU A 141 0.49 -1.62 30.42
N LEU A 142 1.56 -0.86 30.12
CA LEU A 142 2.04 -0.67 28.76
C LEU A 142 2.43 -1.99 28.08
N LEU A 143 3.15 -2.85 28.79
CA LEU A 143 3.57 -4.15 28.28
C LEU A 143 2.38 -5.10 28.10
N ALA A 144 1.44 -5.11 29.04
CA ALA A 144 0.23 -5.94 28.94
C ALA A 144 -0.61 -5.54 27.73
N GLU A 145 -0.84 -4.24 27.53
CA GLU A 145 -1.58 -3.72 26.39
C GLU A 145 -0.87 -4.02 25.06
N TYR A 146 0.45 -3.75 25.00
CA TYR A 146 1.23 -4.02 23.79
C TYR A 146 1.26 -5.51 23.45
N ASN A 147 1.51 -6.38 24.42
CA ASN A 147 1.53 -7.83 24.21
C ASN A 147 0.15 -8.37 23.80
N GLY A 148 -0.93 -7.82 24.36
CA GLY A 148 -2.29 -8.16 23.95
C GLY A 148 -2.57 -7.79 22.49
N ARG A 149 -2.21 -6.56 22.09
CA ARG A 149 -2.33 -6.10 20.70
C ARG A 149 -1.45 -6.92 19.75
N LEU A 150 -0.21 -7.21 20.14
CA LEU A 150 0.70 -8.03 19.34
C LEU A 150 0.19 -9.47 19.17
N ALA A 151 -0.41 -10.05 20.22
CA ALA A 151 -1.00 -11.39 20.13
C ALA A 151 -2.19 -11.45 19.17
N ALA A 152 -3.07 -10.44 19.20
CA ALA A 152 -4.18 -10.32 18.25
C ALA A 152 -3.66 -10.21 16.80
N GLU A 153 -2.70 -9.32 16.58
CA GLU A 153 -2.06 -9.15 15.28
C GLU A 153 -1.38 -10.43 14.76
N LEU A 154 -0.75 -11.22 15.63
CA LEU A 154 -0.17 -12.50 15.23
C LEU A 154 -1.24 -13.48 14.75
N GLU A 155 -2.44 -13.46 15.33
CA GLU A 155 -3.55 -14.28 14.83
C GLU A 155 -4.11 -13.74 13.51
N ASP A 156 -4.26 -12.43 13.37
CA ASP A 156 -4.65 -11.80 12.11
C ASP A 156 -3.69 -12.16 10.98
N ARG A 157 -2.37 -12.19 11.25
CA ARG A 157 -1.36 -12.66 10.29
C ARG A 157 -1.51 -14.13 9.92
N ARG A 158 -1.84 -15.00 10.88
CA ARG A 158 -2.10 -16.42 10.58
C ARG A 158 -3.33 -16.58 9.71
N GLN A 159 -4.38 -15.82 9.99
CA GLN A 159 -5.58 -15.81 9.17
C GLN A 159 -5.28 -15.31 7.76
N LEU A 160 -4.58 -14.18 7.63
CA LEU A 160 -4.17 -13.64 6.33
C LEU A 160 -3.32 -14.63 5.55
N ALA A 161 -2.39 -15.35 6.19
CA ALA A 161 -1.60 -16.39 5.54
C ALA A 161 -2.48 -17.52 4.99
N ARG A 162 -3.52 -17.94 5.72
CA ARG A 162 -4.52 -18.92 5.22
C ARG A 162 -5.29 -18.36 4.02
N MET A 163 -5.79 -17.13 4.11
CA MET A 163 -6.51 -16.46 3.03
C MET A 163 -5.65 -16.35 1.77
N LEU A 164 -4.36 -16.04 1.89
CA LEU A 164 -3.43 -15.95 0.76
C LEU A 164 -3.22 -17.31 0.07
N VAL A 165 -3.12 -18.39 0.84
CA VAL A 165 -2.98 -19.75 0.28
C VAL A 165 -4.24 -20.13 -0.49
N GLU A 166 -5.41 -19.93 0.10
CA GLU A 166 -6.70 -20.21 -0.52
C GLU A 166 -6.91 -19.36 -1.79
N TYR A 167 -6.65 -18.06 -1.69
CA TYR A 167 -6.75 -17.14 -2.82
C TYR A 167 -5.82 -17.53 -3.96
N THR A 168 -4.57 -17.89 -3.67
CA THR A 168 -3.60 -18.32 -4.70
C THR A 168 -4.04 -19.61 -5.36
N GLN A 169 -4.61 -20.56 -4.60
CA GLN A 169 -5.12 -21.80 -5.18
C GLN A 169 -6.32 -21.52 -6.10
N ASN A 170 -7.28 -20.72 -5.64
CA ASN A 170 -8.43 -20.32 -6.45
C ASN A 170 -8.01 -19.59 -7.74
N GLN A 171 -7.02 -18.70 -7.67
CA GLN A 171 -6.50 -18.00 -8.85
C GLN A 171 -5.84 -18.96 -9.86
N LYS A 172 -5.17 -20.02 -9.41
CA LYS A 172 -4.63 -21.06 -10.30
C LYS A 172 -5.74 -21.83 -11.00
N ASP A 173 -6.80 -22.17 -10.27
CA ASP A 173 -7.93 -22.91 -10.83
C ASP A 173 -8.67 -22.06 -11.88
N VAL A 174 -8.94 -20.79 -11.55
CA VAL A 174 -9.51 -19.82 -12.50
C VAL A 174 -8.60 -19.66 -13.71
N LEU A 175 -7.29 -19.51 -13.54
CA LEU A 175 -6.36 -19.41 -14.66
C LEU A 175 -6.46 -20.63 -15.58
N SER A 176 -6.44 -21.84 -15.00
CA SER A 176 -6.55 -23.08 -15.79
C SER A 176 -7.86 -23.17 -16.56
N GLU A 177 -8.98 -22.74 -15.98
CA GLU A 177 -10.26 -22.69 -16.67
C GLU A 177 -10.27 -21.67 -17.82
N LYS A 178 -9.68 -20.49 -17.59
CA LYS A 178 -9.58 -19.45 -18.62
C LYS A 178 -8.68 -19.88 -19.78
N GLU A 179 -7.56 -20.54 -19.49
CA GLU A 179 -6.67 -21.13 -20.51
C GLU A 179 -7.41 -22.16 -21.36
N LYS A 180 -8.11 -23.13 -20.75
CA LYS A 180 -8.93 -24.12 -21.47
C LYS A 180 -10.02 -23.48 -22.31
N LYS A 181 -10.67 -22.44 -21.78
CA LYS A 181 -11.71 -21.70 -22.49
C LYS A 181 -11.14 -20.98 -23.71
N LEU A 182 -9.95 -20.37 -23.56
CA LEU A 182 -9.25 -19.70 -24.66
C LEU A 182 -8.83 -20.70 -25.75
N GLU A 183 -8.28 -21.85 -25.37
CA GLU A 183 -7.94 -22.94 -26.31
C GLU A 183 -9.18 -23.43 -27.06
N GLY A 184 -10.30 -23.65 -26.37
CA GLY A 184 -11.57 -24.04 -27.00
C GLY A 184 -12.04 -23.01 -28.03
N VAL A 185 -12.00 -21.72 -27.67
CA VAL A 185 -12.32 -20.63 -28.60
C VAL A 185 -11.37 -20.64 -29.81
N MET A 186 -10.06 -20.79 -29.61
CA MET A 186 -9.11 -20.85 -30.73
C MET A 186 -9.42 -22.00 -31.70
N ILE A 187 -9.74 -23.19 -31.16
CA ILE A 187 -10.13 -24.35 -31.96
C ILE A 187 -11.41 -24.08 -32.75
N ASP A 188 -12.43 -23.49 -32.11
CA ASP A 188 -13.71 -23.17 -32.75
C ASP A 188 -13.56 -22.16 -33.90
N PHE A 189 -12.59 -21.25 -33.80
CA PHE A 189 -12.26 -20.27 -34.85
C PHE A 189 -11.21 -20.75 -35.87
N GLY A 190 -10.70 -21.97 -35.73
CA GLY A 190 -9.72 -22.57 -36.66
C GLY A 190 -8.38 -21.84 -36.72
N LEU A 191 -8.00 -21.16 -35.62
CA LEU A 191 -6.73 -20.44 -35.45
C LEU A 191 -5.62 -21.35 -34.91
#